data_AF-A0A6B1KKM3-F1
#
_entry.id   AF-A0A6B1KKM3-F1
#
_cell.length_a   1.000
_cell.length_b   1.000
_cell.length_c   1.000
_cell.angle_alpha   90.00
_cell.angle_beta   90.00
_cell.angle_gamma   90.00
#
_symmetry.space_group_name_H-M   'P 1'
#
loop_
_entity.id
_entity.type
_entity.pdbx_description
1 polymer ?
#
loop_
_entity_poly.entity_id
_entity_poly.type
_entity_poly.pdbx_seq_one_letter_code
_entity_poly.pdbx_strand_id
1 'polypeptide(L)'
;MHPMVKPALRRGWRDLNTVQFGMTPAHAMTLGPMDLATGSFLDLLNGTRGLELLREEGRRMDLPDGHVDGLVRRLARAGLLDDARGGGPAADALRRKKEALDRLRPDLASLSLTTSDPGDAMRHLAARRSQRVQVRGAGRVGAVLASLLSGAGVGEVDVRDGGRVEPWDVAPGGLPAEAVGDRRDESARRAVRRAAPDRPPRRTAARTSPAEGDPGFSLVIVAPRDDVAVHAPDPSAAEPLMSSGTPHLYAGVVEGTGVVGPLVLPGETGCAGCLHESRTDRDPAWPRLVAQWRSGGQRQVRPCDLTLATTVAGLAAAHALTFLDGRVPSSAGARWEVTVPGLHWHARPVRAHPACPCGTAERGKREHPSEDGESHETMAVQRPSAQCRKAAAKRPAGTWRAHV
;
A
#
# COMPACT_ATOMS: atom_id res chain seq x y z
N MET A 1 -6.43 23.63 -14.71
CA MET A 1 -6.06 23.33 -13.31
C MET A 1 -6.73 24.30 -12.37
N HIS A 2 -7.25 23.81 -11.25
CA HIS A 2 -7.76 24.59 -10.12
C HIS A 2 -6.83 24.34 -8.91
N PRO A 3 -5.72 25.08 -8.81
CA PRO A 3 -4.65 24.76 -7.88
C PRO A 3 -5.10 24.95 -6.42
N MET A 4 -4.70 24.00 -5.59
CA MET A 4 -4.98 23.97 -4.17
C MET A 4 -3.71 23.59 -3.40
N VAL A 5 -3.30 24.39 -2.42
CA VAL A 5 -2.27 23.94 -1.47
C VAL A 5 -2.82 22.73 -0.71
N LYS A 6 -2.04 21.66 -0.61
CA LYS A 6 -2.50 20.40 -0.03
C LYS A 6 -3.04 20.60 1.39
N PRO A 7 -4.37 20.43 1.61
CA PRO A 7 -4.98 20.72 2.90
C PRO A 7 -4.58 19.73 4.00
N ALA A 8 -4.02 18.58 3.61
CA ALA A 8 -3.50 17.57 4.53
C ALA A 8 -2.23 18.03 5.28
N LEU A 9 -1.52 19.03 4.76
CA LEU A 9 -0.33 19.60 5.40
C LEU A 9 -0.72 20.81 6.23
N ARG A 10 -0.43 20.76 7.54
CA ARG A 10 -0.52 21.96 8.38
C ARG A 10 0.51 22.98 7.93
N ARG A 11 0.13 24.25 7.89
CA ARG A 11 1.00 25.35 7.48
C ARG A 11 1.27 26.27 8.68
N GLY A 12 2.49 26.76 8.80
CA GLY A 12 2.87 27.76 9.80
C GLY A 12 4.14 28.50 9.40
N TRP A 13 4.29 29.73 9.88
CA TRP A 13 5.53 30.51 9.72
C TRP A 13 6.57 30.04 10.74
N ARG A 14 7.80 29.81 10.29
CA ARG A 14 8.94 29.51 11.18
C ARG A 14 9.62 30.79 11.67
N ASP A 15 9.64 31.79 10.80
CA ASP A 15 10.22 33.11 10.98
C ASP A 15 9.50 34.09 10.03
N LEU A 16 10.03 35.31 9.86
CA LEU A 16 9.42 36.37 9.06
C LEU A 16 9.36 36.08 7.55
N ASN A 17 10.15 35.14 7.04
CA ASN A 17 10.24 34.88 5.60
C ASN A 17 10.19 33.39 5.21
N THR A 18 9.98 32.48 6.16
CA THR A 18 9.98 31.03 5.89
C THR A 18 8.68 30.39 6.35
N VAL A 19 8.01 29.74 5.41
CA VAL A 19 6.78 28.96 5.68
C VAL A 19 7.12 27.48 5.74
N GLN A 20 6.62 26.79 6.77
CA GLN A 20 6.64 25.34 6.88
C GLN A 20 5.30 24.74 6.48
N PHE A 21 5.36 23.65 5.73
CA PHE A 21 4.25 22.75 5.41
C PHE A 21 4.51 21.40 6.07
N GLY A 22 3.52 20.83 6.76
CA GLY A 22 3.63 19.56 7.48
C GLY A 22 4.18 19.67 8.89
N MET A 23 3.83 18.69 9.73
CA MET A 23 4.25 18.63 11.15
C MET A 23 5.26 17.50 11.43
N THR A 24 5.18 16.39 10.69
CA THR A 24 6.02 15.21 10.94
C THR A 24 7.26 15.24 10.04
N PRO A 25 8.43 14.75 10.49
CA PRO A 25 9.66 14.78 9.69
C PRO A 25 9.55 14.10 8.32
N ALA A 26 8.67 13.11 8.17
CA ALA A 26 8.45 12.40 6.91
C ALA A 26 7.78 13.27 5.82
N HIS A 27 7.07 14.34 6.21
CA HIS A 27 6.29 15.19 5.31
C HIS A 27 6.57 16.68 5.47
N ALA A 28 7.31 17.10 6.49
CA ALA A 28 7.60 18.49 6.75
C ALA A 28 8.56 19.08 5.71
N MET A 29 8.20 20.23 5.14
CA MET A 29 8.96 20.96 4.14
C MET A 29 8.96 22.44 4.48
N THR A 30 10.07 23.14 4.20
CA THR A 30 10.20 24.58 4.39
C THR A 30 10.38 25.28 3.05
N LEU A 31 9.69 26.40 2.86
CA LEU A 31 9.77 27.23 1.66
C LEU A 31 10.09 28.67 2.09
N GLY A 32 11.16 29.23 1.56
CA GLY A 32 11.56 30.62 1.83
C GLY A 32 12.77 31.03 0.98
N PRO A 33 13.02 32.34 0.79
CA PRO A 33 12.25 33.42 1.40
C PRO A 33 10.88 33.63 0.74
N MET A 34 9.90 33.99 1.55
CA MET A 34 8.51 34.26 1.18
C MET A 34 8.08 35.54 1.85
N ASP A 35 7.77 36.56 1.05
CA ASP A 35 7.20 37.81 1.55
C ASP A 35 5.74 37.61 1.99
N LEU A 36 5.21 38.60 2.71
CA LEU A 36 3.84 38.57 3.23
C LEU A 36 2.79 38.53 2.12
N ALA A 37 3.01 39.22 1.00
CA ALA A 37 2.06 39.26 -0.12
C ALA A 37 1.90 37.88 -0.77
N THR A 38 3.02 37.21 -1.03
CA THR A 38 3.09 35.83 -1.51
C THR A 38 2.49 34.86 -0.50
N GLY A 39 2.76 35.08 0.79
CA GLY A 39 2.16 34.31 1.89
C GLY A 39 0.64 34.40 1.92
N SER A 40 0.08 35.61 1.80
CA SER A 40 -1.37 35.84 1.69
C SER A 40 -1.95 35.27 0.39
N PHE A 41 -1.20 35.33 -0.72
CA PHE A 41 -1.64 34.77 -2.00
C PHE A 41 -1.84 33.24 -1.93
N LEU A 42 -1.09 32.53 -1.08
CA LEU A 42 -1.30 31.09 -0.87
C LEU A 42 -2.72 30.74 -0.42
N ASP A 43 -3.43 31.64 0.25
CA ASP A 43 -4.82 31.41 0.71
C ASP A 43 -5.83 31.39 -0.44
N LEU A 44 -5.45 31.99 -1.58
CA LEU A 44 -6.23 31.96 -2.82
C LEU A 44 -6.09 30.63 -3.56
N LEU A 45 -5.01 29.88 -3.31
CA LEU A 45 -4.77 28.53 -3.82
C LEU A 45 -5.57 27.49 -3.00
N ASN A 46 -6.89 27.59 -3.06
CA ASN A 46 -7.83 26.75 -2.32
C ASN A 46 -8.71 25.88 -3.24
N GLY A 47 -8.38 25.80 -4.53
CA GLY A 47 -9.10 25.00 -5.52
C GLY A 47 -10.39 25.63 -6.09
N THR A 48 -10.81 26.80 -5.62
CA THR A 48 -12.01 27.48 -6.14
C THR A 48 -11.75 28.22 -7.46
N ARG A 49 -10.52 28.69 -7.69
CA ARG A 49 -10.12 29.52 -8.84
C ARG A 49 -9.25 28.73 -9.82
N GLY A 50 -9.43 29.01 -11.11
CA GLY A 50 -8.52 28.56 -12.17
C GLY A 50 -7.29 29.48 -12.30
N LEU A 51 -6.32 29.08 -13.13
CA LEU A 51 -5.07 29.84 -13.31
C LEU A 51 -5.29 31.27 -13.81
N GLU A 52 -6.22 31.50 -14.74
CA GLU A 52 -6.48 32.86 -15.26
C GLU A 52 -6.96 33.82 -14.16
N LEU A 53 -7.94 33.40 -13.36
CA LEU A 53 -8.42 34.19 -12.22
C LEU A 53 -7.33 34.43 -11.17
N LEU A 54 -6.43 33.46 -10.96
CA LEU A 54 -5.31 33.62 -10.02
C LEU A 54 -4.27 34.63 -10.52
N ARG A 55 -4.05 34.74 -11.84
CA ARG A 55 -3.19 35.78 -12.41
C ARG A 55 -3.81 37.17 -12.24
N GLU A 56 -5.13 37.28 -12.41
CA GLU A 56 -5.86 38.53 -12.16
C GLU A 56 -5.76 38.97 -10.69
N GLU A 57 -5.96 38.05 -9.74
CA GLU A 57 -5.78 38.33 -8.31
C GLU A 57 -4.32 38.69 -7.97
N GLY A 58 -3.35 38.03 -8.61
CA GLY A 58 -1.94 38.37 -8.43
C GLY A 58 -1.62 39.81 -8.83
N ARG A 59 -2.17 40.29 -9.96
CA ARG A 59 -2.05 41.69 -10.38
C ARG A 59 -2.74 42.66 -9.41
N ARG A 60 -3.89 42.28 -8.84
CA ARG A 60 -4.59 43.10 -7.82
C ARG A 60 -3.81 43.20 -6.50
N MET A 61 -2.93 42.25 -6.23
CA MET A 61 -2.05 42.22 -5.06
C MET A 61 -0.66 42.80 -5.36
N ASP A 62 -0.48 43.48 -6.50
CA ASP A 62 0.79 44.07 -6.95
C ASP A 62 1.95 43.06 -7.03
N LEU A 63 1.66 41.78 -7.30
CA LEU A 63 2.69 40.76 -7.51
C LEU A 63 3.34 40.95 -8.89
N PRO A 64 4.67 40.75 -9.01
CA PRO A 64 5.36 40.86 -10.30
C PRO A 64 4.79 39.93 -11.37
N ASP A 65 4.90 40.36 -12.63
CA ASP A 65 4.49 39.54 -13.77
C ASP A 65 5.21 38.18 -13.78
N GLY A 66 4.45 37.11 -14.00
CA GLY A 66 4.96 35.74 -13.97
C GLY A 66 5.23 35.16 -12.57
N HIS A 67 5.09 35.96 -11.50
CA HIS A 67 5.30 35.48 -10.12
C HIS A 67 4.32 34.37 -9.73
N VAL A 68 3.04 34.53 -10.09
CA VAL A 68 1.99 33.52 -9.84
C VAL A 68 2.32 32.19 -10.52
N ASP A 69 2.66 32.22 -11.81
CA ASP A 69 3.01 31.00 -12.55
C ASP A 69 4.31 30.36 -12.00
N GLY A 70 5.29 31.18 -11.61
CA GLY A 70 6.51 30.72 -10.95
C GLY A 70 6.25 30.08 -9.59
N LEU A 71 5.35 30.64 -8.78
CA LEU A 71 4.94 30.10 -7.48
C LEU A 71 4.22 28.77 -7.64
N VAL A 72 3.20 28.72 -8.52
CA VAL A 72 2.44 27.49 -8.81
C VAL A 72 3.37 26.38 -9.27
N ARG A 73 4.31 26.69 -10.19
CA ARG A 73 5.31 25.72 -10.67
C ARG A 73 6.24 25.22 -9.56
N ARG A 74 6.71 26.12 -8.69
CA ARG A 74 7.56 25.77 -7.53
C ARG A 74 6.81 24.88 -6.53
N LEU A 75 5.57 25.23 -6.18
CA LEU A 75 4.72 24.43 -5.28
C LEU A 75 4.40 23.06 -5.87
N ALA A 76 4.08 22.99 -7.17
CA ALA A 76 3.86 21.72 -7.86
C ALA A 76 5.11 20.84 -7.85
N ARG A 77 6.28 21.40 -8.18
CA ARG A 77 7.57 20.68 -8.13
C ARG A 77 7.93 20.22 -6.71
N ALA A 78 7.55 20.98 -5.69
CA ALA A 78 7.72 20.61 -4.29
C ALA A 78 6.66 19.59 -3.82
N GLY A 79 5.67 19.23 -4.64
CA GLY A 79 4.58 18.34 -4.25
C GLY A 79 3.68 18.94 -3.17
N LEU A 80 3.60 20.27 -3.07
CA LEU A 80 2.76 21.00 -2.11
C LEU A 80 1.41 21.43 -2.70
N LEU A 81 1.24 21.22 -4.01
CA LEU A 81 0.05 21.60 -4.76
C LEU A 81 -0.77 20.37 -5.20
N ASP A 82 -2.08 20.52 -5.21
CA ASP A 82 -3.05 19.58 -5.77
C ASP A 82 -3.98 20.32 -6.76
N ASP A 83 -4.75 19.57 -7.55
CA ASP A 83 -5.75 20.12 -8.47
C ASP A 83 -7.15 19.66 -8.05
N ALA A 84 -7.97 20.61 -7.59
CA ALA A 84 -9.34 20.33 -7.14
C ALA A 84 -10.21 19.69 -8.23
N ARG A 85 -9.87 19.89 -9.51
CA ARG A 85 -10.56 19.31 -10.68
C ARG A 85 -9.69 18.30 -11.45
N GLY A 86 -8.53 17.92 -10.94
CA GLY A 86 -7.59 17.01 -11.61
C GLY A 86 -8.00 15.53 -11.57
N GLY A 87 -7.18 14.63 -12.11
CA GLY A 87 -7.37 13.18 -11.97
C GLY A 87 -8.30 12.51 -13.00
N GLY A 88 -8.88 13.28 -13.93
CA GLY A 88 -9.56 12.76 -15.12
C GLY A 88 -11.01 12.26 -14.92
N PRO A 89 -11.61 11.62 -15.94
CA PRO A 89 -13.05 11.32 -15.96
C PRO A 89 -13.54 10.42 -14.82
N ALA A 90 -12.72 9.45 -14.40
CA ALA A 90 -13.05 8.57 -13.27
C ALA A 90 -13.06 9.33 -11.93
N ALA A 91 -12.12 10.26 -11.75
CA ALA A 91 -12.10 11.17 -10.60
C ALA A 91 -13.35 12.06 -10.59
N ASP A 92 -13.74 12.61 -11.74
CA ASP A 92 -14.97 13.41 -11.85
C ASP A 92 -16.23 12.62 -11.54
N ALA A 93 -16.29 11.35 -11.96
CA ALA A 93 -17.37 10.46 -11.59
C ALA A 93 -17.44 10.22 -10.08
N LEU A 94 -16.29 10.07 -9.42
CA LEU A 94 -16.24 9.94 -7.96
C LEU A 94 -16.61 11.25 -7.24
N ARG A 95 -16.18 12.42 -7.74
CA ARG A 95 -16.59 13.73 -7.20
C ARG A 95 -18.11 13.93 -7.20
N ARG A 96 -18.81 13.39 -8.19
CA ARG A 96 -20.29 13.44 -8.26
C ARG A 96 -20.97 12.64 -7.16
N LYS A 97 -20.28 11.67 -6.55
CA LYS A 97 -20.79 10.84 -5.44
C LYS A 97 -20.38 11.44 -4.10
N LYS A 98 -21.03 12.54 -3.70
CA LYS A 98 -20.66 13.34 -2.52
C LYS A 98 -20.51 12.51 -1.23
N GLU A 99 -21.50 11.69 -0.89
CA GLU A 99 -21.49 10.86 0.32
C GLU A 99 -20.33 9.85 0.35
N ALA A 100 -20.07 9.20 -0.78
CA ALA A 100 -18.96 8.25 -0.91
C ALA A 100 -17.62 8.97 -0.74
N LEU A 101 -17.48 10.14 -1.38
CA LEU A 101 -16.30 10.95 -1.27
C LEU A 101 -16.11 11.47 0.16
N ASP A 102 -17.17 11.91 0.84
CA ASP A 102 -17.10 12.39 2.23
C ASP A 102 -16.57 11.33 3.18
N ARG A 103 -16.97 10.06 3.00
CA ARG A 103 -16.42 8.92 3.76
C ARG A 103 -14.95 8.64 3.44
N LEU A 104 -14.49 8.94 2.22
CA LEU A 104 -13.12 8.73 1.75
C LEU A 104 -12.22 9.97 1.87
N ARG A 105 -12.73 11.10 2.38
CA ARG A 105 -11.95 12.35 2.50
C ARG A 105 -10.67 12.19 3.31
N PRO A 106 -10.65 11.47 4.45
CA PRO A 106 -9.41 11.23 5.19
C PRO A 106 -8.38 10.44 4.37
N ASP A 107 -8.81 9.39 3.66
CA ASP A 107 -7.95 8.60 2.77
C ASP A 107 -7.40 9.43 1.61
N LEU A 108 -8.26 10.26 0.99
CA LEU A 108 -7.83 11.18 -0.07
C LEU A 108 -6.79 12.18 0.43
N ALA A 109 -7.00 12.75 1.62
CA ALA A 109 -6.06 13.66 2.25
C ALA A 109 -4.72 12.97 2.52
N SER A 110 -4.74 11.74 3.05
CA SER A 110 -3.52 10.93 3.27
C SER A 110 -2.81 10.59 1.95
N LEU A 111 -3.56 10.20 0.91
CA LEU A 111 -3.01 9.91 -0.42
C LEU A 111 -2.28 11.13 -1.00
N SER A 112 -2.83 12.34 -0.81
CA SER A 112 -2.19 13.58 -1.27
C SER A 112 -0.79 13.79 -0.68
N LEU A 113 -0.48 13.25 0.51
CA LEU A 113 0.85 13.34 1.12
C LEU A 113 1.90 12.45 0.45
N THR A 114 1.46 11.44 -0.29
CA THR A 114 2.32 10.46 -0.94
C THR A 114 2.42 10.69 -2.45
N THR A 115 1.45 11.35 -3.07
CA THR A 115 1.47 11.73 -4.49
C THR A 115 2.20 13.04 -4.72
N SER A 116 2.84 13.20 -5.87
CA SER A 116 3.61 14.41 -6.19
C SER A 116 2.87 15.31 -7.16
N ASP A 117 2.20 14.74 -8.18
CA ASP A 117 1.57 15.54 -9.22
C ASP A 117 0.14 15.96 -8.84
N PRO A 118 -0.30 17.17 -9.25
CA PRO A 118 -1.66 17.63 -9.01
C PRO A 118 -2.73 16.70 -9.60
N GLY A 119 -3.71 16.32 -8.78
CA GLY A 119 -4.82 15.44 -9.18
C GLY A 119 -4.54 13.94 -9.04
N ASP A 120 -3.31 13.53 -8.74
CA ASP A 120 -2.95 12.11 -8.59
C ASP A 120 -3.69 11.42 -7.46
N ALA A 121 -3.84 12.07 -6.30
CA ALA A 121 -4.50 11.47 -5.15
C ALA A 121 -5.94 11.05 -5.50
N MET A 122 -6.67 11.93 -6.19
CA MET A 122 -8.01 11.66 -6.67
C MET A 122 -8.02 10.60 -7.78
N ARG A 123 -7.00 10.59 -8.65
CA ARG A 123 -6.82 9.59 -9.70
C ARG A 123 -6.62 8.19 -9.12
N HIS A 124 -5.73 8.03 -8.15
CA HIS A 124 -5.50 6.75 -7.47
C HIS A 124 -6.74 6.29 -6.72
N LEU A 125 -7.40 7.18 -5.98
CA LEU A 125 -8.64 6.84 -5.28
C LEU A 125 -9.75 6.39 -6.25
N ALA A 126 -9.87 7.04 -7.40
CA ALA A 126 -10.79 6.62 -8.45
C ALA A 126 -10.37 5.29 -9.09
N ALA A 127 -9.08 5.06 -9.31
CA ALA A 127 -8.55 3.81 -9.86
C ALA A 127 -8.77 2.62 -8.91
N ARG A 128 -8.66 2.78 -7.59
CA ARG A 128 -9.00 1.73 -6.61
C ARG A 128 -10.40 1.17 -6.81
N ARG A 129 -11.35 2.01 -7.25
CA ARG A 129 -12.74 1.62 -7.49
C ARG A 129 -12.95 0.68 -8.67
N SER A 130 -11.97 0.56 -9.55
CA SER A 130 -11.98 -0.43 -10.63
C SER A 130 -11.18 -1.68 -10.32
N GLN A 131 -10.49 -1.74 -9.17
CA GLN A 131 -9.68 -2.89 -8.79
C GLN A 131 -10.53 -4.00 -8.16
N ARG A 132 -10.10 -5.25 -8.39
CA ARG A 132 -10.71 -6.46 -7.83
C ARG A 132 -9.70 -7.17 -6.95
N VAL A 133 -10.05 -7.44 -5.70
CA VAL A 133 -9.20 -8.15 -4.74
C VAL A 133 -9.95 -9.36 -4.21
N GLN A 134 -9.29 -10.51 -4.14
CA GLN A 134 -9.80 -11.67 -3.42
C GLN A 134 -9.04 -11.87 -2.11
N VAL A 135 -9.76 -12.06 -1.01
CA VAL A 135 -9.20 -12.49 0.27
C VAL A 135 -9.55 -13.97 0.49
N ARG A 136 -8.53 -14.83 0.58
CA ARG A 136 -8.65 -16.27 0.83
C ARG A 136 -8.43 -16.54 2.32
N GLY A 137 -9.52 -16.81 3.03
CA GLY A 137 -9.57 -16.96 4.47
C GLY A 137 -10.26 -15.76 5.13
N ALA A 138 -11.23 -16.05 5.98
CA ALA A 138 -12.12 -15.11 6.66
C ALA A 138 -12.09 -15.29 8.19
N GLY A 139 -10.96 -15.75 8.74
CA GLY A 139 -10.69 -15.63 10.17
C GLY A 139 -10.47 -14.16 10.58
N ARG A 140 -10.04 -13.91 11.82
CA ARG A 140 -9.88 -12.54 12.36
C ARG A 140 -9.02 -11.61 11.49
N VAL A 141 -7.91 -12.10 10.94
CA VAL A 141 -7.06 -11.30 10.04
C VAL A 141 -7.77 -11.01 8.72
N GLY A 142 -8.24 -12.05 8.02
CA GLY A 142 -8.79 -11.93 6.68
C GLY A 142 -10.10 -11.14 6.60
N ALA A 143 -11.01 -11.34 7.56
CA ALA A 143 -12.28 -10.62 7.59
C ALA A 143 -12.09 -9.12 7.86
N VAL A 144 -11.24 -8.75 8.82
CA VAL A 144 -10.91 -7.34 9.12
C VAL A 144 -10.21 -6.71 7.91
N LEU A 145 -9.24 -7.40 7.32
CA LEU A 145 -8.53 -6.94 6.14
C LEU A 145 -9.47 -6.67 4.96
N ALA A 146 -10.40 -7.60 4.68
CA ALA A 146 -11.35 -7.43 3.60
C ALA A 146 -12.26 -6.21 3.81
N SER A 147 -12.74 -5.99 5.04
CA SER A 147 -13.50 -4.79 5.39
C SER A 147 -12.69 -3.52 5.24
N LEU A 148 -11.41 -3.51 5.65
CA LEU A 148 -10.52 -2.35 5.50
C LEU A 148 -10.32 -1.98 4.03
N LEU A 149 -10.05 -2.96 3.16
CA LEU A 149 -9.91 -2.70 1.71
C LEU A 149 -11.20 -2.13 1.11
N SER A 150 -12.35 -2.66 1.51
CA SER A 150 -13.63 -2.17 1.04
C SER A 150 -13.92 -0.75 1.53
N GLY A 151 -13.66 -0.47 2.81
CA GLY A 151 -13.80 0.86 3.40
C GLY A 151 -12.87 1.90 2.76
N ALA A 152 -11.66 1.49 2.38
CA ALA A 152 -10.66 2.32 1.69
C ALA A 152 -10.97 2.56 0.19
N GLY A 153 -12.11 2.08 -0.30
CA GLY A 153 -12.63 2.36 -1.64
C GLY A 153 -12.21 1.37 -2.73
N VAL A 154 -11.70 0.18 -2.38
CA VAL A 154 -11.48 -0.89 -3.38
C VAL A 154 -12.82 -1.30 -3.99
N GLY A 155 -12.88 -1.38 -5.32
CA GLY A 155 -14.10 -1.57 -6.09
C GLY A 155 -14.84 -2.87 -5.79
N GLU A 156 -14.12 -3.97 -5.81
CA GLU A 156 -14.65 -5.30 -5.53
C GLU A 156 -13.70 -6.04 -4.59
N VAL A 157 -14.22 -6.46 -3.43
CA VAL A 157 -13.51 -7.31 -2.48
C VAL A 157 -14.30 -8.61 -2.35
N ASP A 158 -13.83 -9.66 -3.01
CA ASP A 158 -14.35 -11.02 -2.83
C ASP A 158 -13.69 -11.67 -1.63
N VAL A 159 -14.47 -12.43 -0.86
CA VAL A 159 -13.97 -13.22 0.26
C VAL A 159 -14.32 -14.67 0.00
N ARG A 160 -13.30 -15.53 0.06
CA ARG A 160 -13.42 -16.97 -0.10
C ARG A 160 -12.95 -17.66 1.18
N ASP A 161 -13.86 -18.37 1.82
CA ASP A 161 -13.57 -19.26 2.94
C ASP A 161 -14.61 -20.39 2.99
N GLY A 162 -14.33 -21.46 3.73
CA GLY A 162 -15.26 -22.54 4.03
C GLY A 162 -15.60 -22.62 5.51
N GLY A 163 -16.64 -23.39 5.83
CA GLY A 163 -17.10 -23.62 7.20
C GLY A 163 -17.95 -22.48 7.78
N ARG A 164 -18.13 -22.52 9.10
CA ARG A 164 -18.99 -21.59 9.84
C ARG A 164 -18.19 -20.64 10.71
N VAL A 165 -18.78 -19.51 11.07
CA VAL A 165 -18.20 -18.57 12.03
C VAL A 165 -18.16 -19.22 13.40
N GLU A 166 -16.98 -19.33 13.99
CA GLU A 166 -16.81 -19.81 15.36
C GLU A 166 -16.80 -18.64 16.37
N PRO A 167 -17.07 -18.88 17.67
CA PRO A 167 -17.05 -17.82 18.68
C PRO A 167 -15.74 -17.02 18.73
N TRP A 168 -14.60 -17.66 18.46
CA TRP A 168 -13.28 -17.03 18.42
C TRP A 168 -12.92 -16.38 17.08
N ASP A 169 -13.78 -16.44 16.06
CA ASP A 169 -13.60 -15.73 14.79
C ASP A 169 -14.08 -14.26 14.89
N VAL A 170 -14.81 -13.90 15.95
CA VAL A 170 -15.38 -12.56 16.14
C VAL A 170 -14.28 -11.50 16.27
N ALA A 171 -14.43 -10.41 15.52
CA ALA A 171 -13.50 -9.27 15.57
C ALA A 171 -14.18 -7.94 15.19
N PRO A 172 -13.80 -6.82 15.82
CA PRO A 172 -14.25 -5.50 15.38
C PRO A 172 -13.77 -5.22 13.96
N GLY A 173 -14.67 -4.71 13.11
CA GLY A 173 -14.39 -4.53 11.68
C GLY A 173 -14.31 -5.84 10.88
N GLY A 174 -14.45 -7.00 11.53
CA GLY A 174 -14.48 -8.33 10.91
C GLY A 174 -15.86 -8.97 11.04
N LEU A 175 -15.89 -10.23 11.50
CA LEU A 175 -17.12 -10.98 11.73
C LEU A 175 -17.74 -10.54 13.07
N PRO A 176 -19.04 -10.20 13.11
CA PRO A 176 -19.70 -9.80 14.35
C PRO A 176 -20.16 -11.03 15.16
N ALA A 177 -20.47 -10.83 16.44
CA ALA A 177 -20.89 -11.90 17.35
C ALA A 177 -22.20 -12.56 16.88
N GLU A 178 -23.12 -11.79 16.31
CA GLU A 178 -24.41 -12.28 15.80
C GLU A 178 -24.26 -13.22 14.60
N ALA A 179 -23.08 -13.28 13.97
CA ALA A 179 -22.82 -14.15 12.83
C ALA A 179 -22.32 -15.54 13.24
N VAL A 180 -22.11 -15.82 14.53
CA VAL A 180 -21.66 -17.15 15.01
C VAL A 180 -22.63 -18.24 14.53
N GLY A 181 -22.09 -19.30 13.94
CA GLY A 181 -22.86 -20.39 13.32
C GLY A 181 -23.24 -20.16 11.85
N ASP A 182 -23.19 -18.92 11.34
CA ASP A 182 -23.44 -18.65 9.92
C ASP A 182 -22.29 -19.13 9.03
N ARG A 183 -22.55 -19.21 7.72
CA ARG A 183 -21.51 -19.40 6.71
C ARG A 183 -20.49 -18.25 6.75
N ARG A 184 -19.22 -18.60 6.93
CA ARG A 184 -18.16 -17.60 7.19
C ARG A 184 -17.95 -16.66 6.01
N ASP A 185 -17.93 -17.20 4.80
CA ASP A 185 -17.80 -16.44 3.55
C ASP A 185 -18.95 -15.44 3.35
N GLU A 186 -20.19 -15.86 3.59
CA GLU A 186 -21.37 -14.99 3.49
C GLU A 186 -21.35 -13.87 4.54
N SER A 187 -21.01 -14.20 5.78
CA SER A 187 -20.86 -13.22 6.88
C SER A 187 -19.75 -12.22 6.60
N ALA A 188 -18.60 -12.67 6.09
CA ALA A 188 -17.50 -11.79 5.70
C ALA A 188 -17.91 -10.87 4.54
N ARG A 189 -18.61 -11.40 3.53
CA ARG A 189 -19.16 -10.58 2.42
C ARG A 189 -20.17 -9.55 2.91
N ARG A 190 -20.96 -9.86 3.95
CA ARG A 190 -21.84 -8.86 4.61
C ARG A 190 -21.03 -7.76 5.30
N ALA A 191 -19.96 -8.12 6.02
CA ALA A 191 -19.06 -7.15 6.66
C ALA A 191 -18.40 -6.22 5.63
N VAL A 192 -17.86 -6.78 4.55
CA VAL A 192 -17.32 -6.05 3.39
C VAL A 192 -18.34 -5.05 2.83
N ARG A 193 -19.57 -5.49 2.54
CA ARG A 193 -20.63 -4.61 2.01
C ARG A 193 -21.01 -3.48 2.97
N ARG A 194 -20.97 -3.72 4.29
CA ARG A 194 -21.23 -2.69 5.31
C ARG A 194 -20.09 -1.67 5.39
N ALA A 195 -18.85 -2.11 5.18
CA ALA A 195 -17.68 -1.25 5.22
C ALA A 195 -17.58 -0.31 3.99
N ALA A 196 -18.01 -0.76 2.81
CA ALA A 196 -17.92 -0.01 1.56
C ALA A 196 -18.48 1.44 1.67
N PRO A 197 -17.80 2.46 1.11
CA PRO A 197 -18.25 3.86 1.12
C PRO A 197 -19.56 4.07 0.36
N ASP A 198 -19.77 3.31 -0.70
CA ASP A 198 -21.01 3.26 -1.49
C ASP A 198 -21.22 1.85 -2.06
N ARG A 199 -22.35 1.65 -2.75
CA ARG A 199 -22.61 0.38 -3.44
C ARG A 199 -21.53 0.16 -4.51
N PRO A 200 -20.90 -1.03 -4.57
CA PRO A 200 -19.93 -1.34 -5.60
C PRO A 200 -20.58 -1.18 -6.99
N PRO A 201 -19.80 -0.77 -8.02
CA PRO A 201 -20.32 -0.68 -9.38
C PRO A 201 -20.97 -2.00 -9.77
N ARG A 202 -22.26 -1.96 -10.17
CA ARG A 202 -22.89 -3.15 -10.74
C ARG A 202 -22.16 -3.45 -12.04
N ARG A 203 -21.48 -4.60 -12.13
CA ARG A 203 -21.21 -5.18 -13.45
C ARG A 203 -22.58 -5.44 -14.05
N THR A 204 -22.96 -4.67 -15.07
CA THR A 204 -23.98 -5.14 -16.01
C THR A 204 -23.51 -6.52 -16.44
N ALA A 205 -24.30 -7.55 -16.17
CA ALA A 205 -24.13 -8.89 -16.74
C ALA A 205 -24.36 -8.86 -18.27
N ALA A 206 -23.86 -7.83 -18.93
CA ALA A 206 -23.83 -7.70 -20.37
C ALA A 206 -22.60 -8.45 -20.84
N ARG A 207 -22.84 -9.70 -21.26
CA ARG A 207 -22.03 -10.47 -22.20
C ARG A 207 -20.62 -10.85 -21.73
N THR A 208 -20.52 -11.69 -20.71
CA THR A 208 -19.46 -12.71 -20.73
C THR A 208 -19.93 -13.85 -21.62
N SER A 209 -19.75 -13.68 -22.93
CA SER A 209 -19.45 -14.86 -23.74
C SER A 209 -18.16 -15.47 -23.15
N PRO A 210 -18.05 -16.79 -22.96
CA PRO A 210 -16.86 -17.42 -22.38
C PRO A 210 -15.55 -17.23 -23.18
N ALA A 211 -15.59 -16.43 -24.26
CA ALA A 211 -14.48 -16.11 -25.15
C ALA A 211 -13.70 -14.84 -24.78
N GLU A 212 -14.23 -13.95 -23.92
CA GLU A 212 -13.50 -12.79 -23.40
C GLU A 212 -13.29 -12.99 -21.89
N GLY A 213 -12.07 -13.34 -21.51
CA GLY A 213 -11.70 -13.79 -20.17
C GLY A 213 -12.14 -12.82 -19.07
N ASP A 214 -12.62 -13.36 -17.94
CA ASP A 214 -12.85 -12.56 -16.74
C ASP A 214 -11.54 -11.85 -16.37
N PRO A 215 -11.49 -10.51 -16.35
CA PRO A 215 -10.30 -9.80 -15.89
C PRO A 215 -10.07 -10.24 -14.45
N GLY A 216 -9.03 -11.04 -14.23
CA GLY A 216 -8.75 -11.67 -12.95
C GLY A 216 -8.57 -10.67 -11.80
N PHE A 217 -8.24 -11.17 -10.62
CA PHE A 217 -8.00 -10.29 -9.48
C PHE A 217 -6.70 -9.48 -9.67
N SER A 218 -6.77 -8.19 -9.38
CA SER A 218 -5.60 -7.30 -9.32
C SER A 218 -4.63 -7.73 -8.22
N LEU A 219 -5.17 -8.31 -7.14
CA LEU A 219 -4.41 -8.84 -6.01
C LEU A 219 -5.19 -9.97 -5.33
N VAL A 220 -4.50 -11.06 -4.96
CA VAL A 220 -5.05 -12.11 -4.10
C VAL A 220 -4.34 -12.09 -2.75
N ILE A 221 -5.09 -12.04 -1.66
CA ILE A 221 -4.53 -12.02 -0.30
C ILE A 221 -4.83 -13.36 0.36
N VAL A 222 -3.77 -14.08 0.73
CA VAL A 222 -3.83 -15.40 1.35
C VAL A 222 -3.70 -15.22 2.85
N ALA A 223 -4.82 -15.35 3.56
CA ALA A 223 -4.95 -15.18 5.00
C ALA A 223 -5.47 -16.47 5.66
N PRO A 224 -4.68 -17.56 5.63
CA PRO A 224 -5.14 -18.85 6.09
C PRO A 224 -5.40 -18.82 7.60
N ARG A 225 -6.35 -19.64 8.05
CA ARG A 225 -6.60 -19.85 9.48
C ARG A 225 -5.71 -20.95 10.08
N ASP A 226 -5.01 -21.69 9.22
CA ASP A 226 -4.09 -22.72 9.65
C ASP A 226 -2.72 -22.13 9.98
N ASP A 227 -2.28 -22.34 11.21
CA ASP A 227 -1.02 -21.83 11.76
C ASP A 227 0.18 -22.23 10.89
N VAL A 228 0.20 -23.48 10.40
CA VAL A 228 1.29 -23.98 9.57
C VAL A 228 1.27 -23.29 8.20
N ALA A 229 0.10 -23.05 7.62
CA ALA A 229 -0.02 -22.30 6.37
C ALA A 229 0.38 -20.81 6.51
N VAL A 230 0.21 -20.20 7.69
CA VAL A 230 0.74 -18.85 7.98
C VAL A 230 2.27 -18.90 8.12
N HIS A 231 2.78 -19.86 8.89
CA HIS A 231 4.22 -19.94 9.18
C HIS A 231 5.03 -20.41 7.97
N ALA A 232 4.58 -21.46 7.30
CA ALA A 232 5.18 -22.16 6.17
C ALA A 232 4.15 -22.34 5.02
N PRO A 233 3.86 -21.27 4.26
CA PRO A 233 2.88 -21.32 3.17
C PRO A 233 3.21 -22.41 2.16
N ASP A 234 2.20 -23.16 1.76
CA ASP A 234 2.37 -24.24 0.78
C ASP A 234 2.64 -23.67 -0.63
N PRO A 235 3.79 -23.98 -1.25
CA PRO A 235 4.06 -23.53 -2.61
C PRO A 235 3.01 -24.01 -3.63
N SER A 236 2.44 -25.21 -3.46
CA SER A 236 1.43 -25.76 -4.38
C SER A 236 0.12 -24.98 -4.33
N ALA A 237 -0.28 -24.48 -3.16
CA ALA A 237 -1.48 -23.66 -3.02
C ALA A 237 -1.39 -22.32 -3.76
N ALA A 238 -0.17 -21.87 -4.07
CA ALA A 238 0.11 -20.66 -4.82
C ALA A 238 0.30 -20.91 -6.32
N GLU A 239 0.44 -22.17 -6.75
CA GLU A 239 0.75 -22.52 -8.15
C GLU A 239 -0.22 -21.90 -9.16
N PRO A 240 -1.56 -21.91 -8.96
CA PRO A 240 -2.47 -21.26 -9.92
C PRO A 240 -2.21 -19.76 -10.05
N LEU A 241 -1.82 -19.09 -8.95
CA LEU A 241 -1.53 -17.65 -8.94
C LEU A 241 -0.18 -17.35 -9.60
N MET A 242 0.79 -18.24 -9.43
CA MET A 242 2.09 -18.15 -10.11
C MET A 242 1.92 -18.32 -11.62
N SER A 243 1.17 -19.35 -12.04
CA SER A 243 0.92 -19.66 -13.46
C SER A 243 0.11 -18.59 -14.17
N SER A 244 -0.85 -17.95 -13.49
CA SER A 244 -1.63 -16.84 -14.05
C SER A 244 -0.95 -15.48 -13.94
N GLY A 245 0.25 -15.40 -13.34
CA GLY A 245 0.94 -14.13 -13.09
C GLY A 245 0.22 -13.20 -12.10
N THR A 246 -0.68 -13.75 -11.27
CA THR A 246 -1.50 -12.96 -10.35
C THR A 246 -0.71 -12.56 -9.10
N PRO A 247 -0.55 -11.25 -8.82
CA PRO A 247 0.08 -10.78 -7.60
C PRO A 247 -0.64 -11.31 -6.37
N HIS A 248 0.13 -11.73 -5.35
CA HIS A 248 -0.48 -12.23 -4.13
C HIS A 248 0.30 -11.93 -2.86
N LEU A 249 -0.42 -11.60 -1.79
CA LEU A 249 0.12 -11.22 -0.48
C LEU A 249 -0.25 -12.26 0.56
N TYR A 250 0.71 -12.70 1.36
CA TYR A 250 0.43 -13.51 2.55
C TYR A 250 0.22 -12.63 3.78
N ALA A 251 -0.73 -13.00 4.64
CA ALA A 251 -0.90 -12.36 5.94
C ALA A 251 -1.46 -13.36 6.96
N GLY A 252 -1.10 -13.23 8.23
CA GLY A 252 -1.67 -14.10 9.24
C GLY A 252 -1.03 -13.94 10.61
N VAL A 253 -1.61 -14.63 11.59
CA VAL A 253 -1.04 -14.77 12.92
C VAL A 253 -0.86 -16.26 13.17
N VAL A 254 0.29 -16.61 13.72
CA VAL A 254 0.62 -17.95 14.18
C VAL A 254 1.23 -17.84 15.56
N GLU A 255 0.68 -18.57 16.52
CA GLU A 255 1.10 -18.49 17.92
C GLU A 255 1.03 -17.03 18.44
N GLY A 256 2.18 -16.44 18.79
CA GLY A 256 2.31 -15.03 19.17
C GLY A 256 2.91 -14.14 18.09
N THR A 257 3.02 -14.62 16.84
CA THR A 257 3.74 -13.92 15.76
C THR A 257 2.79 -13.53 14.62
N GLY A 258 2.68 -12.24 14.37
CA GLY A 258 2.02 -11.65 13.22
C GLY A 258 2.94 -11.56 12.01
N VAL A 259 2.37 -11.78 10.83
CA VAL A 259 3.10 -11.89 9.57
C VAL A 259 2.38 -11.11 8.47
N VAL A 260 3.12 -10.28 7.73
CA VAL A 260 2.67 -9.66 6.48
C VAL A 260 3.75 -9.82 5.40
N GLY A 261 3.43 -10.58 4.37
CA GLY A 261 4.29 -10.84 3.24
C GLY A 261 4.86 -12.26 3.20
N PRO A 262 5.58 -12.60 2.11
CA PRO A 262 5.90 -11.70 1.00
C PRO A 262 4.68 -11.29 0.18
N LEU A 263 4.69 -10.07 -0.36
CA LEU A 263 3.93 -9.76 -1.56
C LEU A 263 4.73 -10.35 -2.73
N VAL A 264 4.15 -11.36 -3.36
CA VAL A 264 4.72 -12.06 -4.50
C VAL A 264 4.19 -11.43 -5.77
N LEU A 265 5.11 -10.83 -6.52
CA LEU A 265 5.00 -10.50 -7.93
C LEU A 265 5.65 -11.66 -8.71
N PRO A 266 4.86 -12.54 -9.37
CA PRO A 266 5.38 -13.70 -10.07
C PRO A 266 6.46 -13.33 -11.08
N GLY A 267 7.62 -14.01 -11.01
CA GLY A 267 8.77 -13.75 -11.87
C GLY A 267 9.69 -12.59 -11.44
N GLU A 268 9.27 -11.74 -10.50
CA GLU A 268 10.04 -10.57 -10.05
C GLU A 268 10.53 -10.70 -8.60
N THR A 269 9.73 -11.29 -7.71
CA THR A 269 10.03 -11.38 -6.27
C THR A 269 10.12 -12.83 -5.79
N GLY A 270 10.72 -13.05 -4.61
CA GLY A 270 10.77 -14.37 -3.99
C GLY A 270 9.38 -14.86 -3.54
N CYS A 271 9.04 -16.09 -3.90
CA CYS A 271 7.74 -16.70 -3.62
C CYS A 271 7.77 -17.59 -2.35
N ALA A 272 6.63 -18.22 -2.03
CA ALA A 272 6.54 -19.20 -0.94
C ALA A 272 7.51 -20.39 -1.10
N GLY A 273 7.77 -20.84 -2.35
CA GLY A 273 8.77 -21.85 -2.65
C GLY A 273 10.19 -21.37 -2.31
N CYS A 274 10.55 -20.15 -2.71
CA CYS A 274 11.86 -19.57 -2.35
C CYS A 274 12.06 -19.48 -0.84
N LEU A 275 11.00 -19.13 -0.10
CA LEU A 275 11.01 -19.12 1.36
C LEU A 275 11.21 -20.53 1.94
N HIS A 276 10.53 -21.53 1.37
CA HIS A 276 10.66 -22.93 1.79
C HIS A 276 12.09 -23.43 1.60
N GLU A 277 12.65 -23.30 0.39
CA GLU A 277 14.02 -23.73 0.09
C GLU A 277 15.04 -23.01 0.97
N SER A 278 14.92 -21.69 1.13
CA SER A 278 15.83 -20.93 2.00
C SER A 278 15.77 -21.36 3.46
N ARG A 279 14.66 -21.97 3.92
CA ARG A 279 14.57 -22.53 5.28
C ARG A 279 15.15 -23.93 5.34
N THR A 280 14.93 -24.75 4.33
CA THR A 280 15.55 -26.08 4.17
C THR A 280 17.08 -25.97 4.16
N ASP A 281 17.64 -24.97 3.47
CA ASP A 281 19.09 -24.71 3.47
C ASP A 281 19.64 -24.39 4.87
N ARG A 282 18.87 -23.69 5.71
CA ARG A 282 19.28 -23.31 7.07
C ARG A 282 19.06 -24.42 8.09
N ASP A 283 18.05 -25.25 7.86
CA ASP A 283 17.67 -26.36 8.72
C ASP A 283 17.21 -27.53 7.84
N PRO A 284 18.07 -28.54 7.59
CA PRO A 284 17.72 -29.71 6.80
C PRO A 284 16.54 -30.52 7.36
N ALA A 285 16.21 -30.38 8.65
CA ALA A 285 15.05 -31.03 9.26
C ALA A 285 13.73 -30.29 8.96
N TRP A 286 13.79 -29.08 8.41
CA TRP A 286 12.65 -28.19 8.18
C TRP A 286 11.50 -28.84 7.40
N PRO A 287 11.70 -29.52 6.25
CA PRO A 287 10.60 -30.15 5.52
C PRO A 287 9.89 -31.23 6.35
N ARG A 288 10.64 -31.99 7.14
CA ARG A 288 10.10 -33.02 8.04
C ARG A 288 9.25 -32.39 9.15
N LEU A 289 9.70 -31.29 9.74
CA LEU A 289 8.94 -30.57 10.77
C LEU A 289 7.62 -30.02 10.22
N VAL A 290 7.65 -29.37 9.04
CA VAL A 290 6.44 -28.86 8.40
C VAL A 290 5.46 -29.99 8.09
N ALA A 291 5.93 -31.14 7.59
CA ALA A 291 5.09 -32.31 7.36
C ALA A 291 4.43 -32.81 8.67
N GLN A 292 5.21 -32.95 9.75
CA GLN A 292 4.70 -33.37 11.06
C GLN A 292 3.63 -32.40 11.59
N TRP A 293 3.84 -31.09 11.49
CA TRP A 293 2.85 -30.10 11.94
C TRP A 293 1.57 -30.12 11.12
N ARG A 294 1.66 -30.38 9.80
CA ARG A 294 0.48 -30.51 8.92
C ARG A 294 -0.31 -31.79 9.18
N SER A 295 0.37 -32.88 9.51
CA SER A 295 -0.27 -34.16 9.86
C SER A 295 -0.80 -34.21 11.29
N GLY A 296 -0.36 -33.29 12.16
CA GLY A 296 -0.86 -33.15 13.51
C GLY A 296 -2.35 -32.81 13.57
N GLY A 297 -3.03 -33.30 14.60
CA GLY A 297 -4.45 -32.99 14.83
C GLY A 297 -4.68 -31.48 14.98
N GLN A 298 -5.81 -31.00 14.45
CA GLN A 298 -6.20 -29.60 14.55
C GLN A 298 -6.48 -29.24 16.02
N ARG A 299 -5.78 -28.23 16.56
CA ARG A 299 -6.11 -27.71 17.89
C ARG A 299 -7.51 -27.10 17.85
N GLN A 300 -8.32 -27.35 18.89
CA GLN A 300 -9.67 -26.78 18.98
C GLN A 300 -9.66 -25.25 19.01
N VAL A 301 -8.69 -24.64 19.71
CA VAL A 301 -8.50 -23.20 19.78
C VAL A 301 -7.07 -22.85 19.38
N ARG A 302 -6.92 -21.97 18.38
CA ARG A 302 -5.63 -21.50 17.89
C ARG A 302 -5.26 -20.16 18.53
N PRO A 303 -4.00 -19.98 18.98
CA PRO A 303 -3.55 -18.69 19.45
C PRO A 303 -3.55 -17.70 18.28
N CYS A 304 -4.38 -16.69 18.42
CA CYS A 304 -4.43 -15.55 17.54
C CYS A 304 -4.93 -14.45 18.46
N ASP A 305 -4.08 -13.52 18.85
CA ASP A 305 -4.53 -12.42 19.71
C ASP A 305 -5.36 -11.43 18.87
N LEU A 306 -6.42 -10.86 19.44
CA LEU A 306 -7.32 -9.98 18.70
C LEU A 306 -6.61 -8.70 18.25
N THR A 307 -5.79 -8.11 19.12
CA THR A 307 -5.07 -6.87 18.83
C THR A 307 -3.95 -7.11 17.83
N LEU A 308 -3.23 -8.24 17.96
CA LEU A 308 -2.23 -8.66 16.99
C LEU A 308 -2.85 -8.93 15.61
N ALA A 309 -3.97 -9.65 15.56
CA ALA A 309 -4.68 -9.93 14.31
C ALA A 309 -5.16 -8.65 13.61
N THR A 310 -5.66 -7.69 14.38
CA THR A 310 -6.10 -6.38 13.86
C THR A 310 -4.92 -5.57 13.34
N THR A 311 -3.80 -5.60 14.06
CA THR A 311 -2.55 -4.92 13.66
C THR A 311 -2.00 -5.50 12.35
N VAL A 312 -1.96 -6.83 12.23
CA VAL A 312 -1.55 -7.53 11.01
C VAL A 312 -2.48 -7.23 9.84
N ALA A 313 -3.80 -7.27 10.06
CA ALA A 313 -4.79 -6.91 9.05
C ALA A 313 -4.63 -5.47 8.56
N GLY A 314 -4.39 -4.52 9.47
CA GLY A 314 -4.12 -3.12 9.15
C GLY A 314 -2.86 -2.93 8.31
N LEU A 315 -1.74 -3.54 8.70
CA LEU A 315 -0.49 -3.45 7.93
C LEU A 315 -0.63 -4.11 6.55
N ALA A 316 -1.24 -5.29 6.49
CA ALA A 316 -1.47 -5.98 5.23
C ALA A 316 -2.39 -5.19 4.29
N ALA A 317 -3.45 -4.56 4.82
CA ALA A 317 -4.30 -3.65 4.05
C ALA A 317 -3.51 -2.44 3.53
N ALA A 318 -2.63 -1.84 4.35
CA ALA A 318 -1.78 -0.72 3.92
C ALA A 318 -0.82 -1.11 2.79
N HIS A 319 -0.20 -2.30 2.86
CA HIS A 319 0.65 -2.82 1.79
C HIS A 319 -0.14 -3.14 0.52
N ALA A 320 -1.32 -3.73 0.65
CA ALA A 320 -2.21 -4.01 -0.47
C ALA A 320 -2.66 -2.70 -1.15
N LEU A 321 -3.08 -1.68 -0.40
CA LEU A 321 -3.48 -0.39 -0.97
C LEU A 321 -2.31 0.32 -1.67
N THR A 322 -1.11 0.28 -1.08
CA THR A 322 0.11 0.80 -1.70
C THR A 322 0.36 0.14 -3.06
N PHE A 323 0.18 -1.18 -3.13
CA PHE A 323 0.28 -1.94 -4.38
C PHE A 323 -0.78 -1.55 -5.41
N LEU A 324 -2.05 -1.47 -4.99
CA LEU A 324 -3.17 -1.09 -5.85
C LEU A 324 -3.08 0.36 -6.36
N ASP A 325 -2.37 1.22 -5.64
CA ASP A 325 -2.05 2.59 -6.08
C ASP A 325 -0.88 2.65 -7.07
N GLY A 326 -0.30 1.50 -7.46
CA GLY A 326 0.78 1.40 -8.44
C GLY A 326 2.18 1.59 -7.86
N ARG A 327 2.35 1.46 -6.53
CA ARG A 327 3.67 1.50 -5.88
C ARG A 327 4.06 0.12 -5.36
N VAL A 328 5.35 -0.11 -5.20
CA VAL A 328 5.85 -1.37 -4.65
C VAL A 328 5.93 -1.26 -3.12
N PRO A 329 5.10 -1.98 -2.33
CA PRO A 329 5.18 -1.94 -0.88
C PRO A 329 6.45 -2.65 -0.39
N SER A 330 6.86 -2.33 0.83
CA SER A 330 8.05 -2.92 1.45
C SER A 330 7.95 -4.43 1.73
N SER A 331 6.77 -5.04 1.58
CA SER A 331 6.61 -6.50 1.60
C SER A 331 6.87 -7.17 0.25
N ALA A 332 7.08 -6.42 -0.83
CA ALA A 332 7.48 -7.02 -2.10
C ALA A 332 8.86 -7.68 -1.95
N GLY A 333 8.91 -9.01 -2.04
CA GLY A 333 10.13 -9.77 -1.76
C GLY A 333 10.60 -9.74 -0.29
N ALA A 334 9.73 -9.39 0.66
CA ALA A 334 10.06 -9.43 2.09
C ALA A 334 8.85 -9.78 2.97
N ARG A 335 9.12 -10.51 4.05
CA ARG A 335 8.15 -10.88 5.07
C ARG A 335 8.34 -10.00 6.30
N TRP A 336 7.34 -9.23 6.65
CA TRP A 336 7.27 -8.47 7.88
C TRP A 336 6.77 -9.36 9.00
N GLU A 337 7.48 -9.37 10.11
CA GLU A 337 7.17 -10.18 11.29
C GLU A 337 7.10 -9.28 12.53
N VAL A 338 6.17 -9.57 13.41
CA VAL A 338 6.01 -8.91 14.71
C VAL A 338 5.59 -9.93 15.76
N THR A 339 6.17 -9.88 16.96
CA THR A 339 5.93 -10.90 17.99
C THR A 339 5.52 -10.25 19.31
N VAL A 340 4.51 -10.80 19.97
CA VAL A 340 4.10 -10.37 21.32
C VAL A 340 5.10 -10.86 22.38
N PRO A 341 5.28 -10.12 23.50
CA PRO A 341 4.64 -8.84 23.83
C PRO A 341 5.38 -7.61 23.26
N GLY A 342 6.59 -7.77 22.71
CA GLY A 342 7.47 -6.65 22.33
C GLY A 342 6.99 -5.82 21.14
N LEU A 343 6.23 -6.43 20.22
CA LEU A 343 5.62 -5.79 19.04
C LEU A 343 6.62 -5.02 18.15
N HIS A 344 7.87 -5.50 18.09
CA HIS A 344 8.87 -4.96 17.18
C HIS A 344 8.73 -5.55 15.78
N TRP A 345 8.58 -4.67 14.78
CA TRP A 345 8.48 -5.08 13.39
C TRP A 345 9.86 -5.34 12.77
N HIS A 346 9.99 -6.49 12.12
CA HIS A 346 11.19 -6.88 11.38
C HIS A 346 10.83 -7.28 9.95
N ALA A 347 11.45 -6.62 8.98
CA ALA A 347 11.40 -7.07 7.59
C ALA A 347 12.48 -8.13 7.34
N ARG A 348 12.07 -9.33 6.95
CA ARG A 348 12.93 -10.46 6.56
C ARG A 348 12.89 -10.61 5.04
N PRO A 349 13.98 -10.35 4.31
CA PRO A 349 14.00 -10.55 2.85
C PRO A 349 13.70 -11.99 2.47
N VAL A 350 12.87 -12.19 1.44
CA VAL A 350 12.62 -13.46 0.78
C VAL A 350 13.33 -13.42 -0.56
N ARG A 351 14.58 -13.89 -0.59
CA ARG A 351 15.41 -13.89 -1.79
C ARG A 351 14.95 -14.99 -2.75
N ALA A 352 15.09 -14.74 -4.05
CA ALA A 352 14.90 -15.78 -5.05
C ALA A 352 15.90 -16.92 -4.81
N HIS A 353 15.40 -18.16 -4.77
CA HIS A 353 16.21 -19.34 -4.49
C HIS A 353 16.51 -20.11 -5.78
N PRO A 354 17.76 -20.53 -6.04
CA PRO A 354 18.13 -21.21 -7.29
C PRO A 354 17.44 -22.57 -7.48
N ALA A 355 17.16 -23.29 -6.40
CA ALA A 355 16.42 -24.56 -6.46
C ALA A 355 14.90 -24.38 -6.59
N CYS A 356 14.38 -23.15 -6.51
CA CYS A 356 12.95 -22.90 -6.63
C CYS A 356 12.55 -22.78 -8.11
N PRO A 357 11.53 -23.52 -8.57
CA PRO A 357 11.12 -23.52 -9.98
C PRO A 357 10.43 -22.23 -10.45
N CYS A 358 10.33 -21.20 -9.60
CA CYS A 358 9.64 -19.96 -9.94
C CYS A 358 10.40 -19.06 -10.93
N GLY A 359 11.65 -19.41 -11.30
CA GLY A 359 12.44 -18.73 -12.32
C GLY A 359 13.00 -17.34 -11.94
N THR A 360 12.62 -16.79 -10.78
CA THR A 360 13.06 -15.45 -10.35
C THR A 360 14.59 -15.35 -10.21
N ALA A 361 15.26 -16.42 -9.76
CA ALA A 361 16.71 -16.43 -9.55
C ALA A 361 17.51 -16.36 -10.87
N GLU A 362 16.95 -16.84 -11.97
CA GLU A 362 17.60 -16.85 -13.29
C GLU A 362 17.47 -15.49 -13.99
N ARG A 363 16.34 -14.80 -13.81
CA ARG A 363 16.11 -13.47 -14.40
C ARG A 363 17.00 -12.39 -13.80
N GLY A 364 17.22 -12.42 -12.48
CA GLY A 364 18.16 -11.49 -11.82
C GLY A 364 19.60 -11.61 -12.32
N LYS A 365 20.00 -12.78 -12.85
CA LYS A 365 21.31 -12.96 -13.50
C LYS A 365 21.35 -12.42 -14.92
N ARG A 366 20.23 -12.47 -15.66
CA ARG A 366 20.12 -11.96 -17.05
C ARG A 366 20.00 -10.43 -17.13
N GLU A 367 19.55 -9.77 -16.07
CA GLU A 367 19.54 -8.30 -15.98
C GLU A 367 20.85 -7.73 -15.44
N HIS A 368 21.82 -8.57 -15.04
CA HIS A 368 23.17 -8.18 -14.60
C HIS A 368 24.30 -9.00 -15.27
N PRO A 369 24.37 -9.17 -16.60
CA PRO A 369 25.66 -9.35 -17.23
C PRO A 369 26.28 -7.96 -17.27
N SER A 370 27.12 -7.68 -16.28
CA SER A 370 28.07 -6.57 -16.32
C SER A 370 28.88 -6.67 -17.61
N GLU A 371 28.90 -5.60 -18.38
CA GLU A 371 30.02 -5.31 -19.26
C GLU A 371 31.27 -5.28 -18.37
N ASP A 372 32.05 -6.36 -18.43
CA ASP A 372 33.43 -6.38 -17.97
C ASP A 372 34.23 -5.45 -18.90
N GLY A 373 34.12 -4.16 -18.66
CA GLY A 373 35.01 -3.13 -19.17
C GLY A 373 36.17 -2.97 -18.19
N GLU A 374 37.36 -3.33 -18.67
CA GLU A 374 38.63 -3.32 -17.97
C GLU A 374 38.86 -2.04 -17.14
N SER A 375 39.30 -2.25 -15.91
CA SER A 375 39.69 -1.22 -14.96
C SER A 375 41.04 -0.62 -15.35
N HIS A 376 41.07 0.66 -15.70
CA HIS A 376 42.30 1.46 -15.62
C HIS A 376 42.37 2.17 -14.26
N GLU A 377 43.45 1.88 -13.54
CA GLU A 377 43.86 2.55 -12.32
C GLU A 377 44.28 4.00 -12.58
N THR A 378 43.90 4.93 -11.69
CA THR A 378 44.83 5.97 -11.18
C THR A 378 44.29 6.65 -9.90
N MET A 379 45.03 6.46 -8.81
CA MET A 379 45.32 7.36 -7.67
C MET A 379 44.24 7.76 -6.64
N ALA A 380 44.31 7.02 -5.52
CA ALA A 380 44.21 7.36 -4.09
C ALA A 380 43.76 8.75 -3.59
N VAL A 381 42.80 8.76 -2.62
CA VAL A 381 42.87 9.45 -1.30
C VAL A 381 42.04 8.65 -0.26
N GLN A 382 42.50 8.69 0.99
CA GLN A 382 42.29 7.80 2.15
C GLN A 382 40.85 7.69 2.74
N ARG A 383 40.57 6.51 3.32
CA ARG A 383 39.45 6.20 4.24
C ARG A 383 39.65 6.83 5.63
N PRO A 384 38.58 6.96 6.45
CA PRO A 384 38.37 5.96 7.51
C PRO A 384 36.95 5.34 7.59
N SER A 385 36.96 4.02 7.86
CA SER A 385 36.04 3.16 8.62
C SER A 385 34.51 3.39 8.66
N ALA A 386 33.84 2.49 7.93
CA ALA A 386 32.67 1.66 8.27
C ALA A 386 31.78 1.99 9.49
N GLN A 387 30.54 2.43 9.21
CA GLN A 387 29.34 2.01 9.95
C GLN A 387 28.07 2.02 9.06
N CYS A 388 27.50 0.82 8.94
CA CYS A 388 26.14 0.41 8.56
C CYS A 388 25.22 1.45 7.86
N ARG A 389 25.07 1.34 6.53
CA ARG A 389 24.02 2.02 5.75
C ARG A 389 22.72 1.21 5.76
N LYS A 390 21.66 1.75 6.36
CA LYS A 390 20.26 1.37 6.06
C LYS A 390 19.79 2.14 4.82
N ALA A 391 19.27 1.41 3.84
CA ALA A 391 18.62 1.96 2.66
C ALA A 391 17.20 2.43 3.02
N ALA A 392 17.00 3.74 3.02
CA ALA A 392 15.69 4.35 2.82
C ALA A 392 15.65 4.88 1.38
N ALA A 393 14.56 4.59 0.67
CA ALA A 393 14.29 5.18 -0.63
C ALA A 393 14.41 6.73 -0.52
N LYS A 394 15.34 7.29 -1.28
CA LYS A 394 15.65 8.73 -1.29
C LYS A 394 14.45 9.52 -1.85
N ARG A 395 13.56 9.99 -0.98
CA ARG A 395 13.18 11.42 -0.99
C ARG A 395 14.25 12.14 -0.19
N PRO A 396 14.85 13.24 -0.66
CA PRO A 396 15.83 13.94 0.14
C PRO A 396 15.11 14.55 1.34
N ALA A 397 15.26 13.95 2.51
CA ALA A 397 15.13 14.65 3.78
C ALA A 397 16.29 15.64 3.86
N GLY A 398 16.13 16.75 3.15
CA GLY A 398 17.08 17.86 3.11
C GLY A 398 16.32 19.12 3.48
N THR A 399 16.87 19.87 4.42
CA THR A 399 16.58 21.29 4.61
C THR A 399 16.98 22.03 3.33
N TRP A 400 16.11 22.02 2.32
CA TRP A 400 16.31 22.80 1.11
C TRP A 400 15.95 24.26 1.43
N ARG A 401 16.98 25.07 1.70
CA ARG A 401 16.89 26.52 1.48
C ARG A 401 16.91 26.73 -0.03
N ALA A 402 15.73 26.77 -0.65
CA ALA A 402 15.61 27.22 -2.02
C ALA A 402 15.74 28.74 -2.02
N HIS A 403 16.95 29.25 -2.18
CA HIS A 403 17.16 30.69 -2.34
C HIS A 403 16.32 31.20 -3.52
N VAL A 404 15.45 32.17 -3.23
CA VAL A 404 14.76 33.01 -4.21
C VAL A 404 15.69 34.14 -4.58
#